data_AF-A0AAU6WJ91-F1
#
_entry.id   AF-A0AAU6WJ91-F1
#
_cell.length_a   1.000
_cell.length_b   1.000
_cell.length_c   1.000
_cell.angle_alpha   90.00
_cell.angle_beta   90.00
_cell.angle_gamma   90.00
#
_symmetry.space_group_name_H-M   'P 1'
#
loop_
_entity.id
_entity.type
_entity.pdbx_description
1 polymer ?
#
loop_
_entity_poly.entity_id
_entity_poly.type
_entity_poly.pdbx_seq_one_letter_code
_entity_poly.pdbx_strand_id
1 'polypeptide(L)'
;MLPYLETPDFWKEWYMNIYYPTYTRLDGLAVGVLIGFLFQSSNFRTIINRNGNLLVFTGIMAVAFSLWFCRDQYSQQASLFGFTMVAISYGILVTGTVSDTSFLSRKPNIITTHLAVLSYSVYLSHKGVIHLVQMLAEKTELPVSGTSGIITCFIFCVLAGLFYRYCIEKPSAALKNKILGSSNHHH
;
A
#
# COMPACT_ATOMS: atom_id res chain seq x y z
N MET A 1 -0.39 -27.42 -15.32
CA MET A 1 -0.10 -26.69 -16.57
C MET A 1 -1.30 -25.83 -16.84
N LEU A 2 -1.24 -24.51 -16.60
CA LEU A 2 -2.39 -23.62 -16.78
C LEU A 2 -2.73 -23.55 -18.29
N PRO A 3 -3.89 -24.05 -18.74
CA PRO A 3 -4.14 -24.35 -20.15
C PRO A 3 -4.63 -23.16 -20.99
N TYR A 4 -4.23 -21.92 -20.66
CA TYR A 4 -4.91 -20.71 -21.18
C TYR A 4 -4.03 -19.59 -21.73
N LEU A 5 -2.72 -19.80 -21.90
CA LEU A 5 -1.77 -18.75 -22.31
C LEU A 5 -2.06 -18.09 -23.68
N GLU A 6 -2.93 -18.66 -24.52
CA GLU A 6 -3.20 -18.16 -25.89
C GLU A 6 -4.63 -17.64 -26.11
N THR A 7 -5.43 -17.46 -25.05
CA THR A 7 -6.79 -16.90 -25.20
C THR A 7 -6.78 -15.38 -24.98
N PRO A 8 -7.56 -14.59 -25.74
CA PRO A 8 -7.67 -13.14 -25.54
C PRO A 8 -8.19 -12.77 -24.14
N ASP A 9 -8.91 -13.69 -23.49
CA ASP A 9 -9.41 -13.56 -22.12
C ASP A 9 -8.42 -14.02 -21.04
N PHE A 10 -7.23 -14.52 -21.41
CA PHE A 10 -6.22 -15.01 -20.47
C PHE A 10 -5.92 -13.99 -19.35
N TRP A 11 -5.79 -12.71 -19.71
CA TRP A 11 -5.55 -11.64 -18.76
C TRP A 11 -6.68 -11.49 -17.74
N LYS A 12 -7.94 -11.57 -18.19
CA LYS A 12 -9.11 -11.46 -17.34
C LYS A 12 -9.23 -12.67 -16.41
N GLU A 13 -8.96 -13.86 -16.94
CA GLU A 13 -9.07 -15.10 -16.20
C GLU A 13 -7.92 -15.30 -15.20
N TRP A 14 -6.68 -14.96 -15.60
CA TRP A 14 -5.54 -14.82 -14.68
C TRP A 14 -5.83 -13.79 -13.59
N TYR A 15 -6.37 -12.63 -13.98
CA TYR A 15 -6.72 -11.57 -13.04
C TYR A 15 -7.75 -12.04 -12.01
N MET A 16 -8.76 -12.79 -12.43
CA MET A 16 -9.83 -13.27 -11.56
C MET A 16 -9.41 -14.48 -10.70
N ASN A 17 -8.68 -15.43 -11.27
CA ASN A 17 -8.39 -16.73 -10.63
C ASN A 17 -7.06 -16.77 -9.88
N ILE A 18 -6.12 -15.87 -10.17
CA ILE A 18 -4.78 -15.87 -9.56
C ILE A 18 -4.53 -14.56 -8.79
N TYR A 19 -4.91 -13.41 -9.35
CA TYR A 19 -4.62 -12.10 -8.73
C TYR A 19 -5.69 -11.59 -7.76
N TYR A 20 -6.97 -11.82 -8.04
CA TYR A 20 -8.09 -11.41 -7.19
C TYR A 20 -8.39 -12.28 -5.96
N PRO A 21 -8.09 -13.59 -5.93
CA PRO A 21 -8.48 -14.42 -4.81
C PRO A 21 -7.86 -13.95 -3.50
N THR A 22 -8.64 -14.04 -2.42
CA THR A 22 -8.20 -13.58 -1.10
C THR A 22 -6.95 -14.30 -0.62
N TYR A 23 -6.83 -15.60 -0.91
CA TYR A 23 -5.71 -16.43 -0.44
C TYR A 23 -4.35 -15.96 -0.96
N THR A 24 -4.25 -15.44 -2.19
CA THR A 24 -2.98 -14.91 -2.72
C THR A 24 -2.58 -13.57 -2.11
N ARG A 25 -3.50 -12.93 -1.37
CA ARG A 25 -3.23 -11.67 -0.63
C ARG A 25 -2.97 -11.88 0.85
N LEU A 26 -3.22 -13.08 1.38
CA LEU A 26 -2.98 -13.39 2.79
C LEU A 26 -1.50 -13.44 3.13
N ASP A 27 -0.62 -13.74 2.18
CA ASP A 27 0.84 -13.81 2.40
C ASP A 27 1.40 -12.51 2.97
N GLY A 28 1.01 -11.36 2.40
CA GLY A 28 1.43 -10.05 2.89
C GLY A 28 0.93 -9.74 4.30
N LEU A 29 -0.33 -10.11 4.58
CA LEU A 29 -0.92 -9.93 5.91
C LEU A 29 -0.27 -10.84 6.94
N ALA A 30 -0.02 -12.11 6.60
CA ALA A 30 0.66 -13.07 7.44
C ALA A 30 2.09 -12.60 7.78
N VAL A 31 2.86 -12.15 6.79
CA VAL A 31 4.20 -11.58 7.01
C VAL A 31 4.13 -10.37 7.96
N GLY A 32 3.18 -9.46 7.76
CA GLY A 32 2.99 -8.30 8.63
C GLY A 32 2.64 -8.66 10.07
N VAL A 33 1.71 -9.61 10.26
CA VAL A 33 1.30 -10.11 11.59
C VAL A 33 2.46 -10.81 12.29
N LEU A 34 3.19 -11.66 11.58
CA LEU A 34 4.36 -12.36 12.12
C LEU A 34 5.43 -11.36 12.58
N ILE A 35 5.73 -10.35 11.76
CA ILE A 35 6.65 -9.27 12.13
C ILE A 35 6.14 -8.54 13.38
N GLY A 36 4.86 -8.15 13.42
CA GLY A 36 4.28 -7.48 14.57
C GLY A 36 4.39 -8.30 15.86
N PHE A 37 4.13 -9.61 15.76
CA PHE A 37 4.30 -10.54 16.87
C PHE A 37 5.78 -10.63 17.33
N LEU A 38 6.72 -10.73 16.39
CA LEU A 38 8.15 -10.78 16.71
C LEU A 38 8.64 -9.46 17.35
N PHE A 39 8.11 -8.32 16.94
CA PHE A 39 8.43 -7.01 17.52
C PHE A 39 8.00 -6.86 18.99
N GLN A 40 7.09 -7.70 19.49
CA GLN A 40 6.74 -7.76 20.90
C GLN A 40 7.89 -8.30 21.77
N SER A 41 8.82 -9.07 21.18
CA SER A 41 10.00 -9.58 21.87
C SER A 41 11.12 -8.54 21.96
N SER A 42 11.62 -8.30 23.17
CA SER A 42 12.72 -7.36 23.43
C SER A 42 14.03 -7.76 22.73
N ASN A 43 14.30 -9.06 22.63
CA ASN A 43 15.49 -9.59 21.95
C ASN A 43 15.47 -9.27 20.46
N PHE A 44 14.34 -9.51 19.81
CA PHE A 44 14.17 -9.25 18.38
C PHE A 44 14.27 -7.76 18.06
N ARG A 45 13.62 -6.92 18.87
CA ARG A 45 13.71 -5.46 18.75
C ARG A 45 15.15 -4.96 18.90
N THR A 46 15.92 -5.51 19.84
CA THR A 46 17.32 -5.11 20.05
C THR A 46 18.22 -5.48 18.86
N ILE A 47 18.01 -6.66 18.26
CA ILE A 47 18.74 -7.11 17.07
C ILE A 47 18.44 -6.21 15.88
N ILE A 48 17.15 -5.89 15.63
CA ILE A 48 16.75 -4.99 14.56
C ILE A 48 17.31 -3.59 14.78
N ASN A 49 17.17 -3.07 16.01
CA ASN A 49 17.69 -1.77 16.38
C ASN A 49 19.20 -1.67 16.17
N ARG A 50 19.98 -2.75 16.33
CA ARG A 50 21.42 -2.70 16.05
C ARG A 50 21.74 -2.62 14.55
N ASN A 51 20.89 -3.17 13.69
CA ASN A 51 21.16 -3.38 12.27
C ASN A 51 20.22 -2.61 11.32
N GLY A 52 19.44 -1.64 11.82
CA GLY A 52 18.37 -0.98 11.08
C GLY A 52 18.73 -0.47 9.68
N ASN A 53 19.85 0.26 9.54
CA ASN A 53 20.28 0.76 8.22
C ASN A 53 20.62 -0.36 7.24
N LEU A 54 21.22 -1.46 7.72
CA LEU A 54 21.52 -2.63 6.90
C LEU A 54 20.21 -3.30 6.44
N LEU A 55 19.24 -3.44 7.34
CA LEU A 55 17.91 -3.98 7.03
C LEU A 55 17.14 -3.14 6.00
N VAL A 56 17.25 -1.80 6.07
CA VAL A 56 16.65 -0.92 5.05
C VAL A 56 17.32 -1.15 3.70
N PHE A 57 18.65 -1.20 3.66
CA PHE A 57 19.39 -1.42 2.41
C PHE A 57 19.06 -2.80 1.80
N THR A 58 19.09 -3.86 2.60
CA THR A 58 18.72 -5.21 2.14
C THR A 58 17.27 -5.27 1.70
N GLY A 59 16.36 -4.60 2.41
CA GLY A 59 14.96 -4.47 2.02
C GLY A 59 14.77 -3.79 0.66
N ILE A 60 15.46 -2.67 0.42
CA ILE A 60 15.41 -1.98 -0.89
C ILE A 60 15.95 -2.87 -2.01
N MET A 61 17.08 -3.53 -1.79
CA MET A 61 17.66 -4.47 -2.77
C MET A 61 16.73 -5.66 -3.03
N ALA A 62 16.12 -6.22 -2.00
CA ALA A 62 15.18 -7.33 -2.11
C ALA A 62 13.90 -6.93 -2.85
N VAL A 63 13.37 -5.72 -2.60
CA VAL A 63 12.22 -5.18 -3.35
C VAL A 63 12.60 -4.97 -4.81
N ALA A 64 13.75 -4.35 -5.10
CA ALA A 64 14.20 -4.13 -6.47
C ALA A 64 14.39 -5.45 -7.22
N PHE A 65 14.98 -6.46 -6.57
CA PHE A 65 15.14 -7.80 -7.13
C PHE A 65 13.80 -8.49 -7.36
N SER A 66 12.86 -8.38 -6.41
CA SER A 66 11.51 -8.93 -6.55
C SER A 66 10.75 -8.29 -7.71
N LEU A 67 10.86 -6.96 -7.89
CA LEU A 67 10.24 -6.25 -9.00
C LEU A 67 10.87 -6.62 -10.35
N TRP A 68 12.19 -6.82 -10.39
CA TRP A 68 12.88 -7.31 -11.59
C TRP A 68 12.47 -8.75 -11.93
N PHE A 69 12.38 -9.62 -10.92
CA PHE A 69 11.91 -11.00 -11.08
C PHE A 69 10.44 -11.06 -11.52
N CYS A 70 9.62 -10.12 -11.06
CA CYS A 70 8.20 -10.00 -11.43
C CYS A 70 7.95 -9.14 -12.68
N ARG A 71 8.97 -8.84 -13.50
CA ARG A 71 8.80 -8.01 -14.70
C ARG A 71 7.77 -8.61 -15.67
N ASP A 72 7.79 -9.93 -15.83
CA ASP A 72 6.79 -10.69 -16.58
C ASP A 72 5.77 -11.31 -15.62
N GLN A 73 4.81 -10.49 -15.18
CA GLN A 73 3.80 -10.85 -14.18
C GLN A 73 2.96 -12.08 -14.57
N TYR A 74 2.80 -12.35 -15.88
CA TYR A 74 2.08 -13.50 -16.44
C TYR A 74 2.82 -14.83 -16.33
N SER A 75 4.12 -14.81 -16.02
CA SER A 75 4.88 -16.05 -15.83
C SER A 75 4.34 -16.81 -14.62
N GLN A 76 4.10 -18.11 -14.80
CA GLN A 76 3.57 -18.98 -13.74
C GLN A 76 4.42 -18.94 -12.46
N GLN A 77 5.74 -18.78 -12.61
CA GLN A 77 6.67 -18.66 -11.47
C GLN A 77 6.55 -17.31 -10.77
N ALA A 78 6.40 -16.21 -11.51
CA ALA A 78 6.21 -14.88 -10.96
C ALA A 78 4.86 -14.75 -10.24
N SER A 79 3.81 -15.38 -10.77
CA SER A 79 2.48 -15.38 -10.16
C SER A 79 2.38 -16.19 -8.87
N LEU A 80 3.17 -17.26 -8.72
CA LEU A 80 3.15 -18.10 -7.51
C LEU A 80 4.12 -17.62 -6.44
N PHE A 81 5.35 -17.31 -6.82
CA PHE A 81 6.41 -16.95 -5.86
C PHE A 81 6.64 -15.44 -5.76
N GLY A 82 6.34 -14.69 -6.81
CA GLY A 82 6.59 -13.26 -6.85
C GLY A 82 5.83 -12.49 -5.79
N PHE A 83 4.55 -12.78 -5.57
CA PHE A 83 3.75 -12.10 -4.55
C PHE A 83 4.28 -12.32 -3.14
N THR A 84 4.62 -13.57 -2.78
CA THR A 84 5.20 -13.90 -1.47
C THR A 84 6.58 -13.26 -1.30
N MET A 85 7.40 -13.25 -2.37
CA MET A 85 8.72 -12.65 -2.35
C MET A 85 8.68 -11.12 -2.18
N VAL A 86 7.74 -10.46 -2.85
CA VAL A 86 7.45 -9.03 -2.67
C VAL A 86 6.98 -8.78 -1.23
N ALA A 87 6.07 -9.59 -0.71
CA ALA A 87 5.58 -9.48 0.66
C ALA A 87 6.71 -9.58 1.70
N ILE A 88 7.61 -10.56 1.57
CA ILE A 88 8.77 -10.72 2.45
C ILE A 88 9.72 -9.52 2.31
N SER A 89 9.98 -9.07 1.08
CA SER A 89 10.89 -7.95 0.83
C SER A 89 10.38 -6.64 1.45
N TYR A 90 9.08 -6.35 1.32
CA TYR A 90 8.45 -5.23 2.01
C TYR A 90 8.43 -5.42 3.52
N GLY A 91 8.24 -6.65 4.02
CA GLY A 91 8.34 -6.96 5.44
C GLY A 91 9.72 -6.60 6.02
N ILE A 92 10.81 -7.04 5.36
CA ILE A 92 12.18 -6.69 5.74
C ILE A 92 12.38 -5.17 5.71
N LEU A 93 11.94 -4.51 4.64
CA LEU A 93 12.04 -3.06 4.53
C LEU A 93 11.33 -2.34 5.68
N VAL A 94 10.08 -2.74 5.98
CA VAL A 94 9.29 -2.18 7.09
C VAL A 94 10.02 -2.38 8.42
N THR A 95 10.52 -3.59 8.70
CA THR A 95 11.29 -3.86 9.93
C THR A 95 12.50 -2.96 10.07
N GLY A 96 13.23 -2.71 8.97
CA GLY A 96 14.37 -1.79 8.94
C GLY A 96 13.96 -0.33 9.16
N THR A 97 12.83 0.10 8.60
CA THR A 97 12.34 1.49 8.77
C THR A 97 11.81 1.79 10.17
N VAL A 98 11.26 0.80 10.86
CA VAL A 98 10.76 0.95 12.25
C VAL A 98 11.91 1.00 13.26
N SER A 99 13.10 0.50 12.90
CA SER A 99 14.30 0.53 13.75
C SER A 99 14.69 1.94 14.19
N ASP A 100 14.97 2.13 15.48
CA ASP A 100 15.37 3.41 16.09
C ASP A 100 16.71 3.96 15.52
N THR A 101 17.56 3.08 14.99
CA THR A 101 18.85 3.45 14.39
C THR A 101 18.78 3.78 12.90
N SER A 102 17.62 3.56 12.27
CA SER A 102 17.44 3.85 10.86
C SER A 102 17.49 5.35 10.61
N PHE A 103 18.24 5.77 9.60
CA PHE A 103 18.27 7.18 9.16
C PHE A 103 16.85 7.71 8.89
N LEU A 104 15.97 6.83 8.38
CA LEU A 104 14.58 7.16 8.03
C LEU A 104 13.69 7.34 9.26
N SER A 105 13.96 6.62 10.36
CA SER A 105 13.21 6.72 11.61
C SER A 105 13.64 7.94 12.43
N ARG A 106 14.93 8.28 12.39
CA ARG A 106 15.54 9.27 13.29
C ARG A 106 15.05 10.70 13.10
N LYS A 107 14.59 11.07 11.89
CA LYS A 107 14.07 12.41 11.60
C LYS A 107 12.84 12.32 10.69
N PRO A 108 11.61 12.44 11.21
CA PRO A 108 10.44 12.55 10.36
C PRO A 108 10.54 13.83 9.54
N ASN A 109 10.63 13.69 8.21
CA ASN A 109 10.49 14.84 7.33
C ASN A 109 9.01 15.20 7.23
N ILE A 110 8.70 16.48 7.45
CA ILE A 110 7.34 17.02 7.35
C ILE A 110 6.78 16.71 5.95
N ILE A 111 7.59 16.88 4.90
CA ILE A 111 7.17 16.65 3.51
C ILE A 111 6.76 15.19 3.30
N THR A 112 7.59 14.23 3.74
CA THR A 112 7.28 12.81 3.56
C THR A 112 6.06 12.39 4.37
N THR A 113 5.87 12.98 5.55
CA THR A 113 4.70 12.72 6.38
C THR A 113 3.42 13.21 5.70
N HIS A 114 3.41 14.45 5.20
CA HIS A 114 2.26 14.99 4.47
C HIS A 114 1.97 14.22 3.17
N LEU A 115 3.03 13.82 2.46
CA LEU A 115 2.91 13.01 1.25
C LEU A 115 2.33 11.62 1.55
N ALA A 116 2.84 10.94 2.58
CA ALA A 116 2.33 9.62 2.97
C ALA A 116 0.85 9.67 3.36
N VAL A 117 0.45 10.67 4.14
CA VAL A 117 -0.96 10.86 4.52
C VAL A 117 -1.82 11.16 3.29
N LEU A 118 -1.37 12.02 2.37
CA LEU A 118 -2.10 12.31 1.15
C LEU A 118 -2.24 11.07 0.26
N SER A 119 -1.15 10.32 0.07
CA SER A 119 -1.14 9.08 -0.71
C SER A 119 -2.13 8.06 -0.14
N TYR A 120 -2.22 7.95 1.19
CA TYR A 120 -3.18 7.08 1.85
C TYR A 120 -4.63 7.50 1.57
N SER A 121 -4.98 8.78 1.76
CA SER A 121 -6.33 9.26 1.50
C SER A 121 -6.72 9.14 0.03
N VAL A 122 -5.78 9.39 -0.90
CA VAL A 122 -5.99 9.19 -2.34
C VAL A 122 -6.17 7.71 -2.68
N TYR A 123 -5.37 6.82 -2.10
CA TYR A 123 -5.50 5.37 -2.32
C TYR A 123 -6.88 4.85 -1.90
N LEU A 124 -7.45 5.34 -0.80
CA LEU A 124 -8.80 4.94 -0.39
C LEU A 124 -9.90 5.52 -1.31
N SER A 125 -9.74 6.76 -1.77
CA SER A 125 -10.80 7.46 -2.51
C SER A 125 -10.79 7.19 -4.03
N HIS A 126 -9.63 6.90 -4.63
CA HIS A 126 -9.47 6.93 -6.09
C HIS A 126 -10.46 6.05 -6.84
N LYS A 127 -10.74 4.81 -6.39
CA LYS A 127 -11.70 3.93 -7.08
C LYS A 127 -13.10 4.54 -7.18
N GLY A 128 -13.61 5.09 -6.08
CA GLY A 128 -14.93 5.73 -6.07
C GLY A 128 -14.96 7.00 -6.90
N VAL A 129 -13.89 7.79 -6.84
CA VAL A 129 -13.78 9.05 -7.57
C VAL A 129 -13.64 8.82 -9.07
N ILE A 130 -12.82 7.86 -9.49
CA ILE A 130 -12.71 7.44 -10.90
C ILE A 130 -14.08 7.04 -11.43
N HIS A 131 -14.82 6.21 -10.68
CA HIS A 131 -16.15 5.78 -11.09
C HIS A 131 -17.14 6.96 -11.20
N LEU A 132 -17.11 7.91 -10.26
CA LEU A 132 -17.95 9.12 -10.33
C LEU A 132 -17.58 10.01 -11.51
N VAL A 133 -16.29 10.20 -11.78
CA VAL A 133 -15.80 10.98 -12.92
C VAL A 133 -16.20 10.31 -14.24
N GLN A 134 -16.11 8.97 -14.33
CA GLN A 134 -16.56 8.20 -15.49
C GLN A 134 -18.06 8.36 -15.73
N MET A 135 -18.90 8.19 -14.70
CA MET A 135 -20.36 8.40 -14.82
C MET A 135 -20.69 9.84 -15.23
N LEU A 136 -19.96 10.83 -14.72
CA LEU A 136 -20.18 12.23 -15.06
C LEU A 136 -19.76 12.52 -16.50
N ALA A 137 -18.65 11.95 -16.97
CA ALA A 137 -18.15 12.09 -18.33
C ALA A 137 -19.13 11.49 -19.36
N GLU A 138 -19.67 10.29 -19.07
CA GLU A 138 -20.69 9.65 -19.90
C GLU A 138 -21.97 10.50 -19.99
N LYS A 139 -22.37 11.13 -18.88
CA LYS A 139 -23.59 11.97 -18.83
C LYS A 139 -23.43 13.34 -19.51
N THR A 140 -22.21 13.85 -19.62
CA THR A 140 -21.93 15.20 -20.12
C THR A 140 -21.34 15.22 -21.53
N GLU A 141 -21.21 14.05 -22.18
CA GLU A 141 -20.56 13.87 -23.50
C GLU A 141 -19.18 14.55 -23.58
N LEU A 142 -18.50 14.73 -22.45
CA LEU A 142 -17.18 15.33 -22.41
C LEU A 142 -16.19 14.37 -23.08
N PRO A 143 -15.38 14.83 -24.06
CA PRO A 143 -14.32 14.01 -24.64
C PRO A 143 -13.18 13.85 -23.63
N VAL A 144 -13.36 12.93 -22.69
CA VAL A 144 -12.37 12.53 -21.69
C VAL A 144 -11.46 11.47 -22.32
N SER A 145 -10.89 11.76 -23.49
CA SER A 145 -10.06 10.80 -24.25
C SER A 145 -8.57 11.14 -24.12
N GLY A 146 -7.76 10.15 -23.74
CA GLY A 146 -6.29 10.27 -23.68
C GLY A 146 -5.80 11.06 -22.47
N THR A 147 -4.78 11.90 -22.67
CA THR A 147 -4.05 12.58 -21.59
C THR A 147 -4.91 13.56 -20.78
N SER A 148 -5.87 14.25 -21.42
CA SER A 148 -6.78 15.17 -20.74
C SER A 148 -7.62 14.44 -19.68
N GLY A 149 -8.11 13.25 -20.00
CA GLY A 149 -8.88 12.43 -19.07
C GLY A 149 -8.09 11.95 -17.86
N ILE A 150 -6.83 11.58 -18.07
CA ILE A 150 -5.92 11.18 -16.99
C ILE A 150 -5.67 12.36 -16.05
N ILE A 151 -5.41 13.56 -16.60
CA ILE A 151 -5.15 14.76 -15.81
C ILE A 151 -6.39 15.15 -15.01
N THR A 152 -7.56 15.20 -15.64
CA THR A 152 -8.82 15.52 -14.98
C THR A 152 -9.11 14.52 -13.85
N CYS A 153 -9.00 13.23 -14.15
CA CYS A 153 -9.20 12.17 -13.15
C CYS A 153 -8.22 12.30 -11.98
N PHE A 154 -6.94 12.58 -12.25
CA PHE A 154 -5.93 12.79 -11.23
C PHE A 154 -6.27 13.98 -10.33
N ILE A 155 -6.65 15.13 -10.91
CA ILE A 155 -7.07 16.32 -10.15
C ILE A 155 -8.26 16.00 -9.26
N PHE A 156 -9.30 15.33 -9.78
CA PHE A 156 -10.46 14.93 -8.99
C PHE A 156 -10.09 13.94 -7.88
N CYS A 157 -9.20 12.97 -8.13
CA CYS A 157 -8.72 12.05 -7.11
C CYS A 157 -7.99 12.78 -5.97
N VAL A 158 -7.13 13.74 -6.29
CA VAL A 158 -6.43 14.56 -5.28
C VAL A 158 -7.42 15.42 -4.49
N LEU A 159 -8.35 16.11 -5.17
CA LEU A 159 -9.38 16.93 -4.52
C LEU A 159 -10.25 16.10 -3.59
N ALA A 160 -10.69 14.92 -4.03
CA ALA A 160 -11.49 14.01 -3.22
C ALA A 160 -10.69 13.41 -2.06
N GLY A 161 -9.40 13.09 -2.26
CA GLY A 161 -8.50 12.67 -1.17
C GLY A 161 -8.34 13.77 -0.11
N LEU A 162 -8.21 15.03 -0.53
CA LEU A 162 -8.19 16.18 0.38
C LEU A 162 -9.53 16.33 1.11
N PHE A 163 -10.65 16.26 0.38
CA PHE A 163 -11.98 16.30 0.98
C PHE A 163 -12.17 15.20 2.03
N TYR A 164 -11.82 13.95 1.72
CA TYR A 164 -11.88 12.83 2.66
C TYR A 164 -11.06 13.11 3.92
N ARG A 165 -9.83 13.61 3.77
CA ARG A 165 -8.95 13.94 4.90
C ARG A 165 -9.56 15.00 5.82
N TYR A 166 -10.07 16.09 5.26
CA TYR A 166 -10.58 17.20 6.07
C TYR A 166 -11.99 16.93 6.62
N CYS A 167 -12.85 16.25 5.87
CA CYS A 167 -14.25 16.03 6.24
C CYS A 167 -14.49 14.74 7.03
N ILE A 168 -13.60 13.73 6.94
CA ILE A 168 -13.79 12.43 7.62
C ILE A 168 -12.66 12.14 8.59
N GLU A 169 -11.40 12.12 8.14
CA GLU A 169 -10.29 11.72 9.00
C GLU A 169 -10.08 12.66 10.19
N LYS A 170 -10.02 13.98 9.95
CA LYS A 170 -9.85 14.98 11.03
C LYS A 170 -10.98 14.95 12.07
N PRO A 171 -12.27 15.00 11.71
CA PRO A 171 -13.33 14.95 12.72
C PRO A 171 -13.40 13.60 13.43
N SER A 172 -13.17 12.49 12.72
CA SER A 172 -13.13 11.16 13.34
C SER A 172 -11.99 11.05 14.36
N ALA A 173 -10.80 11.55 14.02
CA ALA A 173 -9.67 11.61 14.96
C ALA A 173 -9.96 12.51 16.17
N ALA A 174 -10.60 13.67 15.96
CA ALA A 174 -11.03 14.55 17.05
C ALA A 174 -12.05 13.88 17.97
N LEU A 175 -13.01 13.14 17.41
CA LEU A 175 -14.01 12.39 18.17
C LEU A 175 -13.36 11.26 18.98
N LYS A 176 -12.46 10.48 18.36
CA LYS A 176 -11.69 9.43 19.03
C LYS A 176 -10.88 9.99 20.19
N ASN A 177 -10.16 11.09 19.98
CA ASN A 177 -9.35 11.72 21.03
C ASN A 177 -10.21 12.28 22.16
N LYS A 178 -11.42 12.77 21.86
CA LYS A 178 -12.37 13.21 22.90
C LYS A 178 -12.89 12.05 23.75
N ILE A 179 -13.21 10.90 23.13
CA ILE A 179 -13.68 9.70 23.83
C ILE A 179 -12.56 9.06 24.66
N LEU A 180 -11.37 8.87 24.09
CA LEU A 180 -10.23 8.25 24.79
C LEU A 180 -9.57 9.22 25.79
N GLY A 181 -9.53 10.52 25.50
CA GLY A 181 -9.06 11.54 26.43
C GLY A 181 -9.95 11.70 27.66
N SER A 182 -11.26 11.47 27.51
CA SER A 182 -12.19 11.40 28.64
C SER A 182 -12.00 10.16 29.51
N SER A 183 -11.40 9.08 28.98
CA SER A 183 -11.16 7.83 29.72
C SER A 183 -9.89 7.87 30.58
N ASN A 184 -8.96 8.78 30.33
CA ASN A 184 -7.73 8.93 31.11
C ASN A 184 -7.88 9.78 32.38
N HIS A 185 -9.08 10.30 32.67
CA HIS A 185 -9.35 11.11 33.86
C HIS A 185 -9.98 10.33 35.02
N HIS A 186 -10.07 9.00 34.91
CA HIS A 186 -10.76 8.12 35.87
C HIS A 186 -9.86 7.03 36.49
N HIS A 187 -8.54 7.24 36.54
CA HIS A 187 -7.61 6.42 37.33
C HIS A 187 -6.74 7.29 38.24
#